data_AF-A0A822CUH2-F1
#
_entry.id   AF-A0A822CUH2-F1
#
_cell.length_a   1.000
_cell.length_b   1.000
_cell.length_c   1.000
_cell.angle_alpha   90.00
_cell.angle_beta   90.00
_cell.angle_gamma   90.00
#
_symmetry.space_group_name_H-M   'P 1'
#
loop_
_entity.id
_entity.type
_entity.pdbx_description
1 polymer ?
#
loop_
_entity_poly.entity_id
_entity_poly.type
_entity_poly.pdbx_seq_one_letter_code
_entity_poly.pdbx_strand_id
1 'polypeptide(L)'
;MDFIPPDMKSIAEALGNIKQLPRDMQIAVTSKLDESFQPVPIPSDDDWLRSHKEKGQTMKAFERKTSKAVPHATHKTIYIQPIGSFDHPR
;
A
#
# COMPACT_ATOMS: atom_id res chain seq x y z
N MET A 1 9.67 14.73 3.61
CA MET A 1 8.37 14.88 4.29
C MET A 1 8.25 13.67 5.17
N ASP A 2 8.12 13.88 6.47
CA ASP A 2 7.96 12.77 7.40
C ASP A 2 6.50 12.31 7.33
N PHE A 3 6.27 11.00 7.42
CA PHE A 3 4.92 10.45 7.42
C PHE A 3 4.21 10.89 8.70
N ILE A 4 3.06 11.54 8.55
CA ILE A 4 2.20 11.93 9.66
C ILE A 4 1.04 10.93 9.70
N PRO A 5 0.90 10.11 10.76
CA PRO A 5 -0.21 9.19 10.89
C PRO A 5 -1.56 9.93 10.81
N PRO A 6 -2.55 9.40 10.06
CA PRO A 6 -3.87 10.01 9.96
C PRO A 6 -4.61 9.95 11.31
N ASP A 7 -5.49 10.92 11.56
CA ASP A 7 -6.33 10.92 12.75
C ASP A 7 -7.48 9.90 12.64
N MET A 8 -8.11 9.59 13.78
CA MET A 8 -9.21 8.62 13.84
C MET A 8 -10.39 9.01 12.93
N LYS A 9 -10.61 10.31 12.73
CA LYS A 9 -11.68 10.82 11.86
C LYS A 9 -11.38 10.51 10.39
N SER A 10 -10.17 10.82 9.92
CA SER A 10 -9.75 10.54 8.55
C SER A 10 -9.71 9.04 8.27
N ILE A 11 -9.29 8.23 9.25
CA ILE A 11 -9.35 6.76 9.15
C ILE A 11 -10.80 6.29 8.98
N ALA A 12 -11.74 6.79 9.79
CA ALA A 12 -13.15 6.42 9.69
C ALA A 12 -13.78 6.84 8.35
N GLU A 13 -13.47 8.04 7.86
CA GLU A 13 -13.93 8.52 6.54
C GLU A 13 -13.38 7.64 5.40
N ALA A 14 -12.10 7.24 5.48
CA ALA A 14 -11.47 6.38 4.48
C ALA A 14 -12.02 4.94 4.48
N LEU A 15 -12.34 4.39 5.66
CA LEU A 15 -12.90 3.05 5.80
C LEU A 15 -14.36 2.94 5.30
N GLY A 16 -15.13 4.03 5.39
CA GLY A 16 -16.52 4.05 4.95
C GLY A 16 -17.41 3.05 5.70
N ASN A 17 -18.41 2.47 5.02
CA ASN A 17 -19.37 1.57 5.65
C ASN A 17 -18.86 0.11 5.70
N ILE A 18 -18.07 -0.20 6.72
CA ILE A 18 -17.51 -1.54 6.95
C ILE A 18 -18.54 -2.59 7.40
N LYS A 19 -19.76 -2.22 7.79
CA LYS A 19 -20.78 -3.17 8.28
C LYS A 19 -21.24 -4.17 7.22
N GLN A 20 -21.06 -3.83 5.95
CA GLN A 20 -21.41 -4.68 4.82
C GLN A 20 -20.33 -5.73 4.51
N LEU A 21 -19.15 -5.60 5.11
CA LEU A 21 -18.06 -6.55 4.91
C LEU A 21 -18.30 -7.84 5.71
N PRO A 22 -17.81 -8.99 5.24
CA PRO A 22 -17.67 -10.20 6.03
C PRO A 22 -16.96 -9.95 7.38
N ARG A 23 -17.25 -10.79 8.38
CA ARG A 23 -16.82 -10.55 9.77
C ARG A 23 -15.30 -10.55 9.95
N ASP A 24 -14.61 -11.43 9.26
CA ASP A 24 -13.15 -11.50 9.18
C ASP A 24 -12.55 -10.20 8.61
N MET A 25 -13.14 -9.66 7.55
CA MET A 25 -12.71 -8.38 6.98
C MET A 25 -12.98 -7.20 7.92
N GLN A 26 -14.13 -7.19 8.62
CA GLN A 26 -14.40 -6.19 9.64
C GLN A 26 -13.33 -6.20 10.74
N ILE A 27 -12.94 -7.39 11.20
CA ILE A 27 -11.89 -7.55 12.22
C ILE A 27 -10.57 -7.02 11.65
N ALA A 28 -10.17 -7.43 10.45
CA ALA A 28 -8.90 -7.03 9.85
C ALA A 28 -8.74 -5.50 9.70
N VAL A 29 -9.84 -4.77 9.45
CA VAL A 29 -9.80 -3.30 9.26
C VAL A 29 -10.06 -2.50 10.55
N THR A 30 -10.58 -3.13 11.61
CA THR A 30 -10.89 -2.45 12.89
C THR A 30 -10.00 -2.87 14.05
N SER A 31 -9.27 -3.97 13.92
CA SER A 31 -8.25 -4.37 14.88
C SER A 31 -7.27 -3.23 15.06
N LYS A 32 -6.97 -2.88 16.31
CA LYS A 32 -5.94 -1.89 16.62
C LYS A 32 -4.64 -2.36 15.98
N LEU A 33 -4.23 -1.64 14.93
CA LEU A 33 -3.04 -1.95 14.13
C LEU A 33 -1.79 -2.07 15.02
N ASP A 34 -1.72 -1.24 16.07
CA ASP A 34 -0.62 -1.19 17.04
C ASP A 34 -0.44 -2.47 17.87
N GLU A 35 -1.50 -3.28 18.03
CA GLU A 35 -1.46 -4.55 18.77
C GLU A 35 -1.32 -5.75 17.83
N SER A 36 -1.62 -5.56 16.54
CA SER A 36 -1.71 -6.65 15.56
C SER A 36 -0.38 -6.91 14.84
N PHE A 37 0.49 -5.90 14.76
CA PHE A 37 1.78 -5.98 14.07
C PHE A 37 2.87 -5.30 14.87
N GLN A 38 4.10 -5.81 14.74
CA GLN A 38 5.27 -5.10 15.25
C GLN A 38 5.48 -3.81 14.44
N PRO A 39 5.82 -2.68 15.08
CA PRO A 39 6.16 -1.46 14.37
C PRO A 39 7.30 -1.70 13.36
N VAL A 40 7.19 -1.07 12.19
CA VAL A 40 8.31 -1.08 11.23
C VAL A 40 9.49 -0.35 11.86
N PRO A 41 10.70 -0.96 11.91
CA PRO A 41 11.85 -0.30 12.50
C PRO A 41 12.24 0.94 11.72
N ILE A 42 12.80 1.92 12.43
CA ILE A 42 13.38 3.11 11.80
C ILE A 42 14.58 2.63 10.95
N PRO A 43 14.66 3.03 9.66
CA PRO A 43 15.79 2.67 8.81
C PRO A 43 17.14 3.11 9.43
N SER A 44 18.13 2.22 9.35
CA SER A 44 19.52 2.44 9.76
C SER A 44 20.25 3.46 8.88
N ASP A 45 21.41 3.93 9.33
CA ASP A 45 22.29 4.84 8.58
C ASP A 45 22.68 4.29 7.21
N ASP A 46 22.87 2.96 7.12
CA ASP A 46 23.22 2.26 5.88
C ASP A 46 22.00 1.81 5.05
N ASP A 47 20.78 2.07 5.51
CA ASP A 47 19.58 1.67 4.78
C ASP A 47 19.32 2.60 3.58
N TRP A 48 18.95 1.98 2.46
CA TRP A 48 18.55 2.69 1.24
C TRP A 48 17.44 3.71 1.50
N LEU A 49 16.44 3.33 2.30
CA LEU A 49 15.29 4.18 2.65
C LEU A 49 15.71 5.45 3.41
N ARG A 50 16.84 5.42 4.13
CA ARG A 50 17.34 6.58 4.87
C ARG A 50 18.14 7.52 3.97
N SER A 51 18.95 6.96 3.09
CA SER A 51 19.81 7.72 2.16
C SER A 51 19.06 8.29 0.97
N HIS A 52 18.01 7.62 0.50
CA HIS A 52 17.26 8.00 -0.69
C HIS A 52 15.86 8.50 -0.35
N LYS A 53 15.72 9.81 -0.17
CA LYS A 53 14.41 10.45 0.00
C LYS A 53 13.66 10.48 -1.33
N GLU A 54 12.68 9.59 -1.50
CA GLU A 54 11.80 9.62 -2.65
C GLU A 54 10.84 10.81 -2.61
N LYS A 55 10.58 11.40 -3.77
CA LYS A 55 9.53 12.41 -3.90
C LYS A 55 8.18 11.71 -3.89
N GLY A 56 7.31 12.11 -2.96
CA GLY A 56 5.92 11.65 -2.95
C GLY A 56 5.21 11.94 -4.28
N GLN A 57 4.25 11.09 -4.63
CA GLN A 57 3.41 11.24 -5.80
C GLN A 57 1.94 11.32 -5.37
N THR A 58 1.24 12.39 -5.74
CA THR A 58 -0.21 12.48 -5.50
C THR A 58 -0.97 11.65 -6.52
N MET A 59 -2.19 11.20 -6.19
CA MET A 59 -3.06 10.48 -7.14
C MET A 59 -3.23 11.24 -8.46
N LYS A 60 -3.51 12.55 -8.40
CA LYS A 60 -3.62 13.39 -9.60
C LYS A 60 -2.30 13.45 -10.39
N ALA A 61 -1.14 13.42 -9.73
CA ALA A 61 0.16 13.37 -10.40
C ALA A 61 0.43 11.99 -11.02
N PHE A 62 -0.04 10.92 -10.39
CA PHE A 62 -0.02 9.56 -10.94
C PHE A 62 -0.87 9.45 -12.20
N GLU A 63 -2.11 9.95 -12.17
CA GLU A 63 -3.02 9.92 -13.32
C GLU A 63 -2.50 10.68 -14.54
N ARG A 64 -1.74 11.77 -14.30
CA ARG A 64 -1.14 12.62 -15.34
C ARG A 64 0.15 12.05 -15.93
N LYS A 65 0.74 11.02 -15.32
CA LYS A 65 2.04 10.49 -15.77
C LYS A 65 1.89 9.86 -17.16
N THR A 66 2.78 10.25 -18.08
CA THR A 66 2.77 9.81 -19.49
C THR A 66 3.20 8.34 -19.63
N SER A 67 4.04 7.86 -18.71
CA SER A 67 4.45 6.45 -18.62
C SER A 67 3.54 5.67 -17.70
N LYS A 68 2.34 5.35 -18.19
CA LYS A 68 1.49 4.34 -17.56
C LYS A 68 1.96 2.97 -18.04
N ALA A 69 2.05 2.00 -17.13
CA ALA A 69 2.29 0.59 -17.47
C ALA A 69 0.99 -0.04 -18.02
N VAL A 70 0.46 0.55 -19.09
CA VAL A 70 -0.70 0.06 -19.83
C VAL A 70 -0.20 -0.48 -21.16
N PRO A 71 -0.83 -1.54 -21.71
CA PRO A 71 -0.50 -1.99 -23.05
C PRO A 71 -0.67 -0.85 -24.05
N HIS A 72 0.31 -0.66 -24.93
CA HIS A 72 0.24 0.28 -26.05
C HIS A 72 0.77 -0.40 -27.32
N ALA A 73 0.71 0.28 -28.47
CA ALA A 73 1.05 -0.28 -29.78
C ALA A 73 2.39 -1.06 -29.82
N THR A 74 3.42 -0.57 -29.12
CA THR A 74 4.76 -1.20 -29.05
C THR A 74 4.86 -2.31 -28.00
N HIS A 75 4.12 -2.22 -26.88
CA HIS A 75 4.20 -3.17 -25.77
C HIS A 75 2.79 -3.62 -25.41
N LYS A 76 2.38 -4.79 -25.91
CA LYS A 76 1.00 -5.29 -25.78
C LYS A 76 0.77 -6.19 -24.56
N THR A 77 1.85 -6.63 -23.91
CA THR A 77 1.80 -7.64 -22.83
C THR A 77 2.42 -7.08 -21.56
N ILE A 78 1.71 -7.24 -20.43
CA ILE A 78 2.26 -6.99 -19.09
C ILE A 78 2.67 -8.34 -18.52
N TYR A 79 3.94 -8.49 -18.14
CA TYR A 79 4.43 -9.67 -17.44
C TYR A 79 4.34 -9.43 -15.94
N ILE A 80 3.58 -10.27 -15.23
CA ILE A 80 3.50 -10.26 -13.77
C ILE A 80 4.25 -11.50 -13.29
N GLN A 81 5.39 -11.30 -12.62
CA GLN A 81 6.15 -12.39 -12.01
C GLN A 81 5.83 -12.44 -10.51
N PRO A 82 5.06 -13.43 -10.05
CA PRO A 82 4.89 -13.63 -8.63
C PRO A 82 6.23 -14.12 -8.03
N ILE A 83 6.63 -13.53 -6.91
CA ILE A 83 7.84 -13.93 -6.16
C ILE A 83 7.37 -14.52 -4.83
N GLY A 84 7.79 -15.77 -4.54
CA GLY A 84 7.46 -16.47 -3.31
C GLY A 84 6.95 -17.89 -3.53
N SER A 85 6.74 -18.60 -2.41
CA SER A 85 6.09 -19.91 -2.40
C SER A 85 4.59 -19.72 -2.32
N PHE A 86 3.90 -20.07 -3.39
CA PHE A 86 2.44 -20.14 -3.39
C PHE A 86 2.08 -21.59 -3.21
N ASP A 87 1.54 -21.92 -2.03
CA ASP A 87 0.97 -23.24 -1.80
C ASP A 87 -0.04 -23.53 -2.91
N HIS A 88 0.13 -24.67 -3.58
CA HIS A 88 -0.80 -25.06 -4.62
C HIS A 88 -2.20 -25.22 -4.02
N PRO A 89 -3.28 -24.88 -4.75
CA PRO A 89 -4.63 -25.13 -4.28
C PRO A 89 -4.77 -26.62 -3.97
N ARG A 90 -5.25 -26.92 -2.75
CA ARG A 90 -5.77 -28.24 -2.40
C ARG A 90 -7.10 -28.49 -3.10
#